data_AF-A0A1L7XD83-F1
#
_entry.id   AF-A0A1L7XD83-F1
#
_cell.length_a   1.000
_cell.length_b   1.000
_cell.length_c   1.000
_cell.angle_alpha   90.00
_cell.angle_beta   90.00
_cell.angle_gamma   90.00
#
_symmetry.space_group_name_H-M   'P 1'
#
loop_
_entity.id
_entity.type
_entity.pdbx_description
1 polymer ?
#
loop_
_entity_poly.entity_id
_entity_poly.type
_entity_poly.pdbx_seq_one_letter_code
_entity_poly.pdbx_strand_id
1 'polypeptide(L)'
;MPLGRPRRPGTDAERAAARRQQVRENVRAFRQRNRERQQSESQPESSESEALSRQNSVVRSEAGSSSQAIASLSEALSTSFQGLSTSLQFETSVPQAISIQLPLRNISITSETIGRTIRWSLGLPFRIDLGPSYSDAFIAAFQHRSLPAPMLTVESDPMEAEFRMSSSLNPTPTTAAVLIPEQPPPDTTADSLTRVEICYHTWTTSISFEAMSPGSEMLREALLSAALNLISIERNDRAMAMQAVQIQATALRKLRDGFDDYLENKDAAKAMLLSATALACSMSELLVNKSWDGFSLHLKGVGALIEHAGPEALASQTARDHYYGYRAVQFPFSFLHRRGSFLAREEWINLAWRDGDPSNHPIHTLLDVGLHVPSEMEHYDKNPGRRPGALRRQLKKLNDLAMELNQWRLDLFARYPSSMSTTDAASWTGLHSDVIHFSHDTVATSFTVFTGVRVALFSLVRQLAEDLKDDDESAIPLLKYSVDESFKWSRVACQCLEYFFARDPNVAGRVMCLFPFDTAWSTFVELGEKYERDMMNELRWCQNAAERIEATGLPVFKVRSRI
;
A
#
# COMPACT_ATOMS: atom_id res chain seq x y z
N MET A 1 -18.10 -14.75 22.47
CA MET A 1 -17.02 -14.37 23.40
C MET A 1 -15.69 -14.56 22.68
N PRO A 2 -14.82 -13.53 22.57
CA PRO A 2 -13.58 -13.66 21.83
C PRO A 2 -12.65 -14.65 22.55
N LEU A 3 -12.16 -15.64 21.80
CA LEU A 3 -11.21 -16.63 22.27
C LEU A 3 -9.87 -15.93 22.54
N GLY A 4 -9.64 -15.58 23.80
CA GLY A 4 -8.38 -15.01 24.26
C GLY A 4 -7.19 -15.91 23.92
N ARG A 5 -6.01 -15.29 23.75
CA ARG A 5 -4.76 -16.00 23.40
C ARG A 5 -4.56 -17.26 24.26
N PRO A 6 -4.08 -18.37 23.67
CA PRO A 6 -3.83 -19.61 24.40
C PRO A 6 -3.00 -19.35 25.67
N ARG A 7 -3.52 -19.76 26.82
CA ARG A 7 -2.78 -19.65 28.09
C ARG A 7 -1.52 -20.50 27.98
N ARG A 8 -0.36 -19.91 28.30
CA ARG A 8 0.88 -20.69 28.44
C ARG A 8 0.64 -21.83 29.45
N PRO A 9 1.04 -23.07 29.14
CA PRO A 9 0.94 -24.18 30.08
C PRO A 9 1.75 -23.86 31.35
N GLY A 10 1.24 -24.30 32.50
CA GLY A 10 1.81 -24.04 33.83
C GLY A 10 0.79 -23.55 34.86
N THR A 11 1.23 -23.47 36.12
CA THR A 11 0.45 -22.89 37.22
C THR A 11 0.40 -21.36 37.12
N ASP A 12 -0.56 -20.70 37.78
CA ASP A 12 -0.60 -19.22 37.79
C ASP A 12 0.65 -18.59 38.42
N ALA A 13 1.27 -19.28 39.38
CA ALA A 13 2.52 -18.86 39.99
C ALA A 13 3.69 -18.90 39.00
N GLU A 14 3.80 -19.96 38.19
CA GLU A 14 4.81 -20.08 37.12
C GLU A 14 4.61 -19.02 36.03
N ARG A 15 3.36 -18.77 35.64
CA ARG A 15 3.03 -17.70 34.69
C ARG A 15 3.42 -16.32 35.22
N ALA A 16 3.15 -16.04 36.49
CA ALA A 16 3.55 -14.78 37.12
C ALA A 16 5.08 -14.65 37.23
N ALA A 17 5.79 -15.75 37.53
CA ALA A 17 7.25 -15.79 37.55
C ALA A 17 7.85 -15.52 36.15
N ALA A 18 7.31 -16.16 35.11
CA ALA A 18 7.74 -15.95 33.72
C ALA A 18 7.54 -14.50 33.26
N ARG A 19 6.40 -13.88 33.60
CA ARG A 19 6.15 -12.46 33.32
C ARG A 19 7.17 -11.54 34.02
N ARG A 20 7.47 -11.82 35.29
CA ARG A 20 8.48 -11.05 36.06
C ARG A 20 9.87 -11.20 35.46
N GLN A 21 10.24 -12.40 35.00
CA GLN A 21 11.51 -12.64 34.32
C GLN A 21 11.61 -11.88 32.99
N GLN A 22 10.56 -11.95 32.16
CA GLN A 22 10.51 -11.22 30.89
C GLN A 22 10.62 -9.70 31.09
N VAL A 23 9.96 -9.15 32.12
CA VAL A 23 10.10 -7.72 32.47
C VAL A 23 11.54 -7.39 32.87
N ARG A 24 12.22 -8.24 33.66
CA ARG A 24 13.63 -8.04 34.04
C ARG A 24 14.56 -8.07 32.82
N GLU A 25 14.34 -8.98 31.89
CA GLU A 25 15.10 -9.08 30.64
C GLU A 25 14.89 -7.85 29.75
N ASN A 26 13.66 -7.40 29.59
CA ASN A 26 13.33 -6.18 28.84
C ASN A 26 13.97 -4.93 29.45
N VAL A 27 13.96 -4.80 30.79
CA VAL A 27 14.62 -3.68 31.48
C VAL A 27 16.13 -3.73 31.33
N ARG A 28 16.76 -4.92 31.35
CA ARG A 28 18.21 -5.08 31.08
C ARG A 28 18.55 -4.67 29.65
N ALA A 29 17.80 -5.15 28.66
CA ALA A 29 18.00 -4.81 27.25
C ALA A 29 17.83 -3.29 27.00
N PHE A 30 16.83 -2.67 27.64
CA PHE A 30 16.63 -1.22 27.57
C PHE A 30 17.82 -0.44 28.14
N ARG A 31 18.33 -0.83 29.33
CA ARG A 31 19.50 -0.20 29.94
C ARG A 31 20.79 -0.38 29.14
N GLN A 32 20.93 -1.51 28.45
CA GLN A 32 22.06 -1.76 27.56
C GLN A 32 22.03 -0.84 26.35
N ARG A 33 20.89 -0.74 25.64
CA ARG A 33 20.73 0.17 24.50
C ARG A 33 20.99 1.64 24.86
N ASN A 34 20.57 2.07 26.05
CA ASN A 34 20.87 3.43 26.51
C ASN A 34 22.37 3.65 26.78
N ARG A 35 23.10 2.63 27.29
CA ARG A 35 24.56 2.73 27.45
C ARG A 35 25.28 2.78 26.11
N GLU A 36 24.87 1.94 25.16
CA GLU A 36 25.42 1.94 23.80
C GLU A 36 25.20 3.28 23.11
N ARG A 37 24.00 3.87 23.25
CA ARG A 37 23.70 5.21 22.71
C ARG A 37 24.58 6.31 23.35
N GLN A 38 24.72 6.29 24.67
CA GLN A 38 25.61 7.24 25.36
C GLN A 38 27.08 7.08 24.93
N GLN A 39 27.54 5.85 24.72
CA GLN A 39 28.90 5.59 24.23
C GLN A 39 29.10 6.12 22.82
N SER A 40 28.13 5.92 21.91
CA SER A 40 28.20 6.47 20.55
C SER A 40 28.15 8.00 20.50
N GLU A 41 27.42 8.65 21.42
CA GLU A 41 27.35 10.11 21.50
C GLU A 41 28.59 10.72 22.17
N SER A 42 29.28 9.97 23.04
CA SER A 42 30.49 10.41 23.73
C SER A 42 31.80 10.16 22.98
N GLN A 43 31.75 9.52 21.81
CA GLN A 43 32.92 9.40 20.94
C GLN A 43 33.12 10.75 20.23
N PRO A 44 34.15 11.54 20.57
CA PRO A 44 34.45 12.75 19.82
C PRO A 44 34.82 12.34 18.39
N GLU A 45 34.16 12.94 17.41
CA GLU A 45 34.54 12.86 16.00
C GLU A 45 36.00 13.30 15.87
N SER A 46 36.92 12.33 15.86
CA SER A 46 38.33 12.56 15.60
C SER A 46 38.50 12.83 14.11
N SER A 47 38.26 14.09 13.74
CA SER A 47 39.00 14.88 12.75
C SER A 47 39.97 14.12 11.83
N GLU A 48 39.48 13.65 10.68
CA GLU A 48 40.26 13.62 9.43
C GLU A 48 40.37 15.05 8.89
N SER A 49 41.16 15.90 9.53
CA SER A 49 41.57 17.19 8.94
C SER A 49 42.83 17.71 9.62
N GLU A 50 43.93 16.97 9.54
CA GLU A 50 45.27 17.49 9.87
C GLU A 50 46.35 16.85 8.99
N ALA A 51 46.29 17.17 7.69
CA ALA A 51 47.42 17.06 6.79
C ALA A 51 47.70 18.45 6.21
N LEU A 52 48.31 19.33 7.02
CA LEU A 52 49.10 20.51 6.64
C LEU A 52 49.34 21.43 7.85
N SER A 53 50.23 21.06 8.77
CA SER A 53 51.16 22.03 9.36
C SER A 53 52.30 21.32 10.09
N ARG A 54 53.51 21.82 9.86
CA ARG A 54 54.79 21.25 10.29
C ARG A 54 55.25 21.89 11.61
N GLN A 55 56.03 21.09 12.35
CA GLN A 55 57.21 21.44 13.16
C GLN A 55 57.03 22.07 14.55
N ASN A 56 57.35 21.26 15.59
CA ASN A 56 58.55 21.34 16.45
C ASN A 56 58.32 21.08 17.96
N SER A 57 59.32 20.41 18.55
CA SER A 57 59.63 20.17 19.98
C SER A 57 58.77 19.14 20.73
N VAL A 58 59.27 18.00 21.24
CA VAL A 58 60.42 17.62 22.09
C VAL A 58 60.12 17.72 23.60
N VAL A 59 59.91 16.53 24.21
CA VAL A 59 60.38 16.05 25.53
C VAL A 59 59.47 16.06 26.79
N ARG A 60 59.23 14.81 27.26
CA ARG A 60 59.24 14.21 28.63
C ARG A 60 57.97 14.09 29.50
N SER A 61 57.69 12.81 29.85
CA SER A 61 57.48 12.17 31.19
C SER A 61 56.40 12.73 32.13
N GLU A 62 55.72 11.99 33.00
CA GLU A 62 55.56 10.58 33.40
C GLU A 62 54.41 10.60 34.44
N ALA A 63 53.70 9.46 34.59
CA ALA A 63 53.05 8.95 35.79
C ALA A 63 51.89 9.71 36.49
N GLY A 64 50.86 8.93 36.89
CA GLY A 64 50.24 9.11 38.22
C GLY A 64 48.70 9.03 38.35
N SER A 65 48.23 7.79 38.55
CA SER A 65 47.02 7.29 39.25
C SER A 65 46.26 8.16 40.28
N SER A 66 44.99 7.77 40.52
CA SER A 66 44.11 7.92 41.74
C SER A 66 42.92 8.89 41.56
N SER A 67 41.66 8.42 41.44
CA SER A 67 40.70 7.88 42.44
C SER A 67 40.02 8.90 43.38
N GLN A 68 38.66 8.84 43.39
CA GLN A 68 37.69 9.29 44.41
C GLN A 68 37.56 10.83 44.60
N ALA A 69 36.43 11.48 44.94
CA ALA A 69 35.19 11.14 45.64
C ALA A 69 34.11 12.22 45.30
N ILE A 70 32.81 11.90 45.20
CA ILE A 70 31.72 12.19 46.17
C ILE A 70 31.10 13.63 46.15
N ALA A 71 29.78 13.63 45.90
CA ALA A 71 28.68 14.47 46.40
C ALA A 71 28.55 15.96 45.95
N SER A 72 27.42 16.26 45.30
CA SER A 72 26.28 17.06 45.83
C SER A 72 26.36 18.54 45.40
N LEU A 73 25.31 19.32 45.11
CA LEU A 73 23.90 19.33 45.48
C LEU A 73 23.05 20.02 44.40
N SER A 74 21.76 19.72 44.47
CA SER A 74 20.61 20.38 43.84
C SER A 74 20.37 21.81 44.34
N GLU A 75 19.59 22.55 43.54
CA GLU A 75 18.72 23.69 43.92
C GLU A 75 19.41 24.95 44.47
N ALA A 76 19.27 26.08 43.78
CA ALA A 76 18.09 26.94 43.94
C ALA A 76 18.22 28.26 43.13
N LEU A 77 17.07 28.92 43.02
CA LEU A 77 16.85 30.36 42.80
C LEU A 77 16.80 30.90 41.36
N SER A 78 15.56 30.89 40.87
CA SER A 78 14.98 32.01 40.14
C SER A 78 14.93 33.31 40.97
N THR A 79 14.88 34.41 40.23
CA THR A 79 14.25 35.73 40.51
C THR A 79 15.15 36.95 40.81
N SER A 80 14.84 37.98 40.01
CA SER A 80 15.02 39.42 40.21
C SER A 80 16.35 40.04 39.79
N PHE A 81 16.33 40.88 38.75
CA PHE A 81 16.17 42.32 38.96
C PHE A 81 15.90 43.07 37.64
N GLN A 82 14.90 43.95 37.69
CA GLN A 82 14.61 44.98 36.70
C GLN A 82 15.61 46.14 36.80
N GLY A 83 15.86 46.77 35.65
CA GLY A 83 16.05 48.21 35.55
C GLY A 83 17.50 48.67 35.40
N LEU A 84 17.83 49.18 34.20
CA LEU A 84 18.34 50.54 34.04
C LEU A 84 18.22 50.97 32.58
N SER A 85 17.60 52.13 32.42
CA SER A 85 17.37 52.84 31.17
C SER A 85 18.55 53.79 30.94
N THR A 86 19.13 53.78 29.75
CA THR A 86 19.91 54.92 29.24
C THR A 86 19.70 55.04 27.73
N SER A 87 19.13 56.18 27.37
CA SER A 87 18.90 56.70 26.03
C SER A 87 20.21 56.96 25.28
N LEU A 88 20.31 56.51 24.04
CA LEU A 88 21.17 57.10 23.02
C LEU A 88 20.41 57.12 21.70
N GLN A 89 20.17 58.33 21.20
CA GLN A 89 19.65 58.62 19.87
C GLN A 89 20.74 58.31 18.83
N PHE A 90 20.39 57.59 17.77
CA PHE A 90 21.10 57.67 16.50
C PHE A 90 20.14 57.58 15.32
N GLU A 91 20.50 58.34 14.30
CA GLU A 91 19.70 58.76 13.17
C GLU A 91 19.36 57.64 12.19
N THR A 92 18.25 57.91 11.50
CA THR A 92 17.66 57.28 10.33
C THR A 92 18.60 56.71 9.27
N SER A 93 18.36 55.46 8.87
CA SER A 93 18.35 55.07 7.45
C SER A 93 17.34 53.93 7.24
N VAL A 94 16.40 54.16 6.32
CA VAL A 94 15.32 53.24 5.95
C VAL A 94 15.86 52.23 4.93
N PRO A 95 15.79 50.90 5.16
CA PRO A 95 16.01 49.95 4.09
C PRO A 95 14.76 49.90 3.22
N GLN A 96 14.91 50.23 1.94
CA GLN A 96 13.91 49.97 0.92
C GLN A 96 13.53 48.49 0.94
N ALA A 97 12.27 48.19 1.26
CA ALA A 97 11.69 46.88 1.04
C ALA A 97 11.61 46.64 -0.47
N ILE A 98 12.48 45.78 -0.99
CA ILE A 98 12.29 45.20 -2.32
C ILE A 98 11.08 44.26 -2.19
N SER A 99 9.92 44.75 -2.60
CA SER A 99 8.73 43.92 -2.81
C SER A 99 8.97 43.07 -4.06
N ILE A 100 9.50 41.87 -3.85
CA ILE A 100 9.46 40.82 -4.88
C ILE A 100 8.05 40.24 -4.85
N GLN A 101 7.15 40.81 -5.64
CA GLN A 101 5.93 40.10 -6.02
C GLN A 101 6.35 38.91 -6.90
N LEU A 102 6.50 37.73 -6.28
CA LEU A 102 6.48 36.50 -7.04
C LEU A 102 5.08 36.36 -7.67
N PRO A 103 4.97 36.14 -8.98
CA PRO A 103 3.68 35.94 -9.60
C PRO A 103 2.99 34.72 -8.96
N LEU A 104 1.75 34.91 -8.53
CA LEU A 104 0.86 33.82 -8.11
C LEU A 104 0.79 32.82 -9.26
N ARG A 105 1.54 31.72 -9.13
CA ARG A 105 1.53 30.65 -10.11
C ARG A 105 0.24 29.84 -9.92
N ASN A 106 -0.76 30.18 -10.72
CA ASN A 106 -2.10 29.60 -10.63
C ASN A 106 -2.09 28.13 -11.03
N ILE A 107 -2.74 27.30 -10.21
CA ILE A 107 -3.06 25.91 -10.51
C ILE A 107 -4.44 25.88 -11.15
N SER A 108 -4.61 25.13 -12.23
CA SER A 108 -5.90 24.96 -12.89
C SER A 108 -6.40 23.53 -12.72
N ILE A 109 -7.69 23.38 -12.39
CA ILE A 109 -8.36 22.08 -12.40
C ILE A 109 -9.40 22.14 -13.50
N THR A 110 -9.32 21.25 -14.48
CA THR A 110 -10.33 21.11 -15.54
C THR A 110 -10.85 19.68 -15.56
N SER A 111 -12.15 19.52 -15.77
CA SER A 111 -12.80 18.22 -15.95
C SER A 111 -13.41 18.14 -17.34
N GLU A 112 -13.21 17.05 -18.05
CA GLU A 112 -13.73 16.76 -19.37
C GLU A 112 -14.46 15.42 -19.35
N THR A 113 -15.72 15.37 -19.77
CA THR A 113 -16.47 14.09 -19.83
C THR A 113 -16.24 13.44 -21.20
N ILE A 114 -15.71 12.22 -21.22
CA ILE A 114 -15.43 11.44 -22.42
C ILE A 114 -16.12 10.09 -22.30
N GLY A 115 -17.24 9.93 -23.00
CA GLY A 115 -18.09 8.75 -22.86
C GLY A 115 -18.71 8.65 -21.47
N ARG A 116 -18.45 7.53 -20.76
CA ARG A 116 -18.86 7.31 -19.36
C ARG A 116 -17.80 7.72 -18.34
N THR A 117 -16.68 8.27 -18.80
CA THR A 117 -15.51 8.61 -18.00
C THR A 117 -15.40 10.11 -17.83
N ILE A 118 -15.14 10.59 -16.61
CA ILE A 118 -14.80 11.99 -16.37
C ILE A 118 -13.28 12.06 -16.25
N ARG A 119 -12.63 12.73 -17.20
CA ARG A 119 -11.19 13.01 -17.20
C ARG A 119 -10.96 14.28 -16.40
N TRP A 120 -10.07 14.25 -15.43
CA TRP A 120 -9.65 15.46 -14.71
C TRP A 120 -8.21 15.79 -15.06
N SER A 121 -7.91 17.08 -15.07
CA SER A 121 -6.64 17.62 -15.52
C SER A 121 -6.22 18.70 -14.55
N LEU A 122 -5.06 18.49 -13.94
CA LEU A 122 -4.45 19.44 -13.02
C LEU A 122 -3.28 20.10 -13.72
N GLY A 123 -3.38 21.41 -13.95
CA GLY A 123 -2.27 22.24 -14.42
C GLY A 123 -1.42 22.65 -13.22
N LEU A 124 -0.21 22.09 -13.12
CA LEU A 124 0.74 22.43 -12.06
C LEU A 124 1.85 23.37 -12.59
N PRO A 125 2.26 24.39 -11.82
CA PRO A 125 3.26 25.37 -12.25
C PRO A 125 4.72 24.90 -12.10
N PHE A 126 4.90 23.62 -11.83
CA PHE A 126 6.19 22.94 -11.77
C PHE A 126 5.96 21.46 -12.11
N ARG A 127 6.99 20.84 -12.69
CA ARG A 127 6.96 19.43 -13.02
C ARG A 127 7.12 18.60 -11.75
N ILE A 128 6.24 17.64 -11.57
CA ILE A 128 6.28 16.69 -10.48
C ILE A 128 6.32 15.31 -11.10
N ASP A 129 7.50 14.69 -11.12
CA ASP A 129 7.64 13.28 -11.48
C ASP A 129 7.26 12.43 -10.25
N LEU A 130 5.98 12.42 -9.89
CA LEU A 130 5.41 11.49 -8.92
C LEU A 130 4.66 10.41 -9.71
N GLY A 131 4.89 9.14 -9.38
CA GLY A 131 4.08 8.05 -9.93
C GLY A 131 2.56 8.26 -9.64
N PRO A 132 1.64 7.64 -10.39
CA PRO A 132 0.19 7.81 -10.27
C PRO A 132 -0.35 7.34 -8.92
N SER A 133 0.33 6.42 -8.23
CA SER A 133 0.01 6.09 -6.83
C SER A 133 0.27 7.25 -5.86
N TYR A 134 1.07 8.23 -6.29
CA TYR A 134 1.53 9.36 -5.51
C TYR A 134 0.98 10.68 -6.03
N SER A 135 0.49 10.76 -7.28
CA SER A 135 -0.19 11.96 -7.80
C SER A 135 -1.45 12.26 -6.98
N ASP A 136 -2.25 11.24 -6.67
CA ASP A 136 -3.52 11.40 -5.95
C ASP A 136 -3.30 11.77 -4.47
N ALA A 137 -2.30 11.14 -3.84
CA ALA A 137 -1.88 11.46 -2.47
C ALA A 137 -1.17 12.83 -2.39
N PHE A 138 -0.45 13.23 -3.43
CA PHE A 138 0.15 14.56 -3.55
C PHE A 138 -0.90 15.65 -3.71
N ILE A 139 -1.99 15.41 -4.44
CA ILE A 139 -3.10 16.37 -4.56
C ILE A 139 -3.73 16.63 -3.19
N ALA A 140 -3.98 15.57 -2.41
CA ALA A 140 -4.45 15.70 -1.03
C ALA A 140 -3.45 16.45 -0.13
N ALA A 141 -2.15 16.22 -0.31
CA ALA A 141 -1.10 16.86 0.47
C ALA A 141 -0.84 18.33 0.11
N PHE A 142 -0.97 18.66 -1.17
CA PHE A 142 -0.70 20.00 -1.71
C PHE A 142 -1.76 21.01 -1.24
N GLN A 143 -3.05 20.62 -1.26
CA GLN A 143 -4.14 21.49 -0.79
C GLN A 143 -4.07 21.76 0.73
N HIS A 144 -3.45 20.87 1.52
CA HIS A 144 -3.22 21.11 2.94
C HIS A 144 -2.29 22.31 3.20
N ARG A 145 -1.34 22.61 2.31
CA ARG A 145 -0.48 23.81 2.43
C ARG A 145 -1.17 25.08 1.93
N SER A 146 -2.21 24.95 1.10
CA SER A 146 -2.96 26.08 0.53
C SER A 146 -4.09 26.57 1.43
N LEU A 147 -4.49 25.80 2.45
CA LEU A 147 -5.42 26.27 3.47
C LEU A 147 -4.69 27.21 4.45
N PRO A 148 -5.17 28.44 4.65
CA PRO A 148 -4.60 29.31 5.67
C PRO A 148 -4.71 28.62 7.03
N ALA A 149 -3.64 28.67 7.82
CA ALA A 149 -3.68 28.25 9.22
C ALA A 149 -4.86 28.97 9.91
N PRO A 150 -5.72 28.26 10.68
CA PRO A 150 -6.89 28.89 11.27
C PRO A 150 -6.43 30.01 12.21
N MET A 151 -6.64 31.24 11.77
CA MET A 151 -6.60 32.38 12.67
C MET A 151 -7.83 32.29 13.57
N LEU A 152 -7.59 32.27 14.88
CA LEU A 152 -8.62 32.44 15.88
C LEU A 152 -9.27 33.82 15.68
N THR A 153 -10.40 33.86 15.00
CA THR A 153 -11.24 35.05 14.91
C THR A 153 -12.53 34.84 15.69
N VAL A 154 -12.73 35.73 16.64
CA VAL A 154 -13.89 35.90 17.51
C VAL A 154 -15.13 36.21 16.68
N GLU A 155 -16.23 35.55 17.02
CA GLU A 155 -17.55 35.68 16.40
C GLU A 155 -18.09 37.11 16.43
N SER A 156 -18.68 37.53 15.30
CA SER A 156 -19.81 38.44 15.27
C SER A 156 -20.56 38.29 13.95
N ASP A 157 -21.78 37.77 14.06
CA ASP A 157 -22.86 37.78 13.06
C ASP A 157 -23.82 38.95 13.37
N PRO A 158 -24.88 39.24 12.59
CA PRO A 158 -25.20 38.89 11.19
C PRO A 158 -25.77 40.10 10.38
N MET A 159 -26.08 39.91 9.09
CA MET A 159 -27.38 40.36 8.51
C MET A 159 -27.64 39.87 7.08
N GLU A 160 -28.89 39.49 6.87
CA GLU A 160 -29.54 38.95 5.67
C GLU A 160 -29.72 39.95 4.52
N ALA A 161 -29.82 39.46 3.29
CA ALA A 161 -30.67 40.04 2.25
C ALA A 161 -31.07 39.02 1.17
N GLU A 162 -32.38 38.83 1.03
CA GLU A 162 -33.10 38.16 -0.06
C GLU A 162 -32.94 38.92 -1.41
N PHE A 163 -33.00 38.23 -2.55
CA PHE A 163 -34.00 38.54 -3.62
C PHE A 163 -34.02 37.57 -4.83
N ARG A 164 -35.24 37.02 -5.04
CA ARG A 164 -36.02 36.75 -6.27
C ARG A 164 -35.46 35.99 -7.48
N MET A 165 -36.16 34.89 -7.75
CA MET A 165 -36.35 34.25 -9.07
C MET A 165 -37.29 35.05 -9.98
N SER A 166 -37.08 34.97 -11.30
CA SER A 166 -38.13 35.12 -12.31
C SER A 166 -37.75 34.36 -13.59
N SER A 167 -38.69 33.52 -14.03
CA SER A 167 -38.72 32.68 -15.23
C SER A 167 -39.25 33.43 -16.46
N SER A 168 -38.83 33.07 -17.69
CA SER A 168 -39.72 33.07 -18.88
C SER A 168 -39.03 32.59 -20.18
N LEU A 169 -39.51 31.43 -20.68
CA LEU A 169 -39.97 31.09 -22.05
C LEU A 169 -39.15 31.46 -23.32
N ASN A 170 -38.79 30.39 -24.05
CA ASN A 170 -38.52 30.25 -25.49
C ASN A 170 -39.81 30.52 -26.35
N PRO A 171 -39.78 30.77 -27.71
CA PRO A 171 -39.11 29.87 -28.69
C PRO A 171 -38.69 30.38 -30.12
N THR A 172 -37.75 29.62 -30.73
CA THR A 172 -37.61 29.23 -32.18
C THR A 172 -37.27 30.30 -33.26
N PRO A 173 -36.95 29.94 -34.53
CA PRO A 173 -35.62 29.47 -34.97
C PRO A 173 -35.12 30.21 -36.25
N THR A 174 -33.81 30.43 -36.43
CA THR A 174 -33.32 30.94 -37.72
C THR A 174 -31.98 30.34 -38.13
N THR A 175 -32.03 29.64 -39.26
CA THR A 175 -30.92 29.16 -40.08
C THR A 175 -30.15 30.34 -40.67
N ALA A 176 -28.85 30.45 -40.39
CA ALA A 176 -27.94 31.26 -41.17
C ALA A 176 -26.54 30.65 -41.12
N ALA A 177 -26.00 30.34 -42.30
CA ALA A 177 -24.62 29.93 -42.51
C ALA A 177 -23.69 31.11 -42.15
N VAL A 178 -22.75 30.87 -41.24
CA VAL A 178 -21.71 31.85 -40.87
C VAL A 178 -20.36 31.31 -41.30
N LEU A 179 -19.71 32.12 -42.13
CA LEU A 179 -18.34 32.02 -42.60
C LEU A 179 -17.36 31.84 -41.41
N ILE A 180 -16.47 30.87 -41.54
CA ILE A 180 -15.34 30.64 -40.64
C ILE A 180 -14.38 31.84 -40.77
N PRO A 181 -14.11 32.62 -39.71
CA PRO A 181 -12.96 33.49 -39.68
C PRO A 181 -11.72 32.63 -39.40
N GLU A 182 -10.70 32.72 -40.25
CA GLU A 182 -9.36 32.18 -39.97
C GLU A 182 -8.90 32.68 -38.60
N GLN A 183 -8.74 31.75 -37.65
CA GLN A 183 -8.07 32.04 -36.40
C GLN A 183 -6.59 32.31 -36.68
N PRO A 184 -6.00 33.39 -36.13
CA PRO A 184 -4.56 33.57 -36.15
C PRO A 184 -3.88 32.43 -35.37
N PRO A 185 -2.65 32.04 -35.77
CA PRO A 185 -1.94 30.93 -35.13
C PRO A 185 -1.78 31.19 -33.63
N PRO A 186 -1.97 30.17 -32.76
CA PRO A 186 -1.81 30.35 -31.33
C PRO A 186 -0.36 30.70 -31.02
N ASP A 187 -0.18 31.83 -30.31
CA ASP A 187 1.06 32.21 -29.66
C ASP A 187 1.61 31.02 -28.87
N THR A 188 2.73 30.48 -29.34
CA THR A 188 3.37 29.25 -28.84
C THR A 188 4.32 29.54 -27.68
N THR A 189 3.99 30.54 -26.86
CA THR A 189 4.72 30.88 -25.63
C THR A 189 3.84 30.79 -24.38
N ALA A 190 2.71 30.09 -24.46
CA ALA A 190 2.00 29.64 -23.26
C ALA A 190 2.89 28.66 -22.49
N ASP A 191 3.41 29.13 -21.35
CA ASP A 191 4.04 28.35 -20.29
C ASP A 191 3.47 26.93 -20.28
N SER A 192 4.33 25.94 -20.57
CA SER A 192 3.92 24.54 -20.66
C SER A 192 3.57 24.00 -19.27
N LEU A 193 2.40 24.38 -18.76
CA LEU A 193 1.78 23.78 -17.59
C LEU A 193 1.70 22.27 -17.86
N THR A 194 2.44 21.51 -17.07
CA THR A 194 2.44 20.05 -17.16
C THR A 194 1.04 19.60 -16.73
N ARG A 195 0.26 19.10 -17.69
CA ARG A 195 -1.08 18.57 -17.46
C ARG A 195 -0.93 17.16 -16.87
N VAL A 196 -1.24 17.01 -15.59
CA VAL A 196 -1.31 15.67 -14.97
C VAL A 196 -2.69 15.09 -15.27
N GLU A 197 -2.72 13.99 -16.04
CA GLU A 197 -3.93 13.23 -16.30
C GLU A 197 -4.10 12.16 -15.21
N ILE A 198 -5.22 12.24 -14.47
CA ILE A 198 -5.60 11.22 -13.49
C ILE A 198 -6.56 10.26 -14.20
N CYS A 199 -6.10 9.05 -14.51
CA CYS A 199 -6.94 8.01 -15.09
C CYS A 199 -7.82 7.40 -13.99
N TYR A 200 -9.12 7.65 -14.08
CA TYR A 200 -10.14 7.13 -13.18
C TYR A 200 -10.26 5.60 -13.24
N HIS A 201 -10.89 5.01 -12.20
CA HIS A 201 -11.20 3.58 -11.98
C HIS A 201 -10.29 2.82 -11.00
N THR A 202 -9.65 3.50 -10.05
CA THR A 202 -9.00 2.81 -8.93
C THR A 202 -9.55 3.27 -7.60
N TRP A 203 -9.55 2.36 -6.62
CA TRP A 203 -9.97 2.68 -5.26
C TRP A 203 -9.18 3.84 -4.64
N THR A 204 -7.90 4.01 -5.03
CA THR A 204 -7.03 5.11 -4.56
C THR A 204 -7.54 6.48 -4.98
N THR A 205 -8.11 6.59 -6.18
CA THR A 205 -8.72 7.84 -6.66
C THR A 205 -9.99 8.13 -5.88
N SER A 206 -10.90 7.16 -5.73
CA SER A 206 -12.16 7.34 -5.00
C SER A 206 -11.96 7.72 -3.54
N ILE A 207 -11.00 7.10 -2.83
CA ILE A 207 -10.68 7.51 -1.45
C ILE A 207 -10.01 8.88 -1.35
N SER A 208 -9.30 9.32 -2.40
CA SER A 208 -8.67 10.65 -2.41
C SER A 208 -9.73 11.73 -2.55
N PHE A 209 -10.78 11.47 -3.33
CA PHE A 209 -11.98 12.32 -3.35
C PHE A 209 -12.71 12.31 -2.02
N GLU A 210 -12.90 11.13 -1.42
CA GLU A 210 -13.54 11.02 -0.11
C GLU A 210 -12.78 11.80 0.98
N ALA A 211 -11.45 11.81 0.93
CA ALA A 211 -10.60 12.56 1.84
C ALA A 211 -10.76 14.09 1.74
N MET A 212 -11.31 14.60 0.64
CA MET A 212 -11.64 16.02 0.47
C MET A 212 -13.03 16.37 0.99
N SER A 213 -13.85 15.38 1.37
CA SER A 213 -15.20 15.61 1.89
C SER A 213 -15.17 16.08 3.36
N PRO A 214 -16.11 16.94 3.78
CA PRO A 214 -16.25 17.32 5.19
C PRO A 214 -16.46 16.09 6.09
N GLY A 215 -15.77 16.02 7.24
CA GLY A 215 -15.86 14.87 8.15
C GLY A 215 -14.88 13.72 7.84
N SER A 216 -14.09 13.83 6.77
CA SER A 216 -13.06 12.85 6.38
C SER A 216 -11.65 13.26 6.77
N GLU A 217 -11.49 14.12 7.80
CA GLU A 217 -10.19 14.70 8.18
C GLU A 217 -9.17 13.63 8.58
N MET A 218 -9.65 12.54 9.18
CA MET A 218 -8.83 11.41 9.57
C MET A 218 -8.25 10.67 8.35
N LEU A 219 -9.06 10.42 7.32
CA LEU A 219 -8.62 9.81 6.07
C LEU A 219 -7.61 10.71 5.36
N ARG A 220 -7.91 12.01 5.31
CA ARG A 220 -7.01 13.04 4.76
C ARG A 220 -5.65 13.05 5.46
N GLU A 221 -5.62 12.99 6.79
CA GLU A 221 -4.38 12.92 7.57
C GLU A 221 -3.60 11.62 7.30
N ALA A 222 -4.27 10.48 7.19
CA ALA A 222 -3.63 9.21 6.85
C ALA A 222 -2.95 9.26 5.47
N LEU A 223 -3.65 9.77 4.45
CA LEU A 223 -3.11 9.93 3.10
C LEU A 223 -1.96 10.95 3.04
N LEU A 224 -2.12 12.09 3.72
CA LEU A 224 -1.08 13.13 3.81
C LEU A 224 0.18 12.60 4.49
N SER A 225 0.04 11.87 5.59
CA SER A 225 1.17 11.25 6.28
C SER A 225 1.91 10.27 5.35
N ALA A 226 1.18 9.40 4.64
CA ALA A 226 1.75 8.47 3.67
C ALA A 226 2.57 9.22 2.60
N ALA A 227 1.97 10.24 1.99
CA ALA A 227 2.61 11.05 0.96
C ALA A 227 3.88 11.76 1.48
N LEU A 228 3.80 12.41 2.64
CA LEU A 228 4.94 13.11 3.23
C LEU A 228 6.08 12.15 3.59
N ASN A 229 5.77 10.97 4.11
CA ASN A 229 6.79 9.96 4.40
C ASN A 229 7.51 9.53 3.11
N LEU A 230 6.78 9.28 2.03
CA LEU A 230 7.37 8.89 0.76
C LEU A 230 8.26 9.98 0.16
N ILE A 231 7.76 11.21 0.10
CA ILE A 231 8.53 12.37 -0.37
C ILE A 231 9.76 12.60 0.52
N SER A 232 9.65 12.38 1.82
CA SER A 232 10.77 12.51 2.75
C SER A 232 11.88 11.49 2.49
N ILE A 233 11.53 10.27 2.07
CA ILE A 233 12.50 9.23 1.67
C ILE A 233 13.20 9.66 0.38
N GLU A 234 12.43 10.07 -0.64
CA GLU A 234 12.97 10.51 -1.93
C GLU A 234 13.92 11.70 -1.80
N ARG A 235 13.57 12.66 -0.95
CA ARG A 235 14.34 13.89 -0.72
C ARG A 235 15.37 13.77 0.40
N ASN A 236 15.41 12.64 1.11
CA ASN A 236 16.21 12.45 2.32
C ASN A 236 15.97 13.57 3.37
N ASP A 237 14.71 14.00 3.53
CA ASP A 237 14.31 15.10 4.41
C ASP A 237 13.78 14.59 5.76
N ARG A 238 14.64 14.62 6.79
CA ARG A 238 14.29 14.16 8.13
C ARG A 238 13.21 15.01 8.81
N ALA A 239 13.13 16.31 8.53
CA ALA A 239 12.12 17.17 9.13
C ALA A 239 10.73 16.83 8.60
N MET A 240 10.63 16.59 7.28
CA MET A 240 9.40 16.12 6.65
C MET A 240 8.99 14.74 7.16
N ALA A 241 9.94 13.82 7.35
CA ALA A 241 9.68 12.50 7.94
C ALA A 241 9.09 12.62 9.36
N MET A 242 9.65 13.49 10.21
CA MET A 242 9.11 13.73 11.55
C MET A 242 7.69 14.31 11.52
N GLN A 243 7.42 15.26 10.60
CA GLN A 243 6.07 15.80 10.41
C GLN A 243 5.08 14.71 9.97
N ALA A 244 5.49 13.86 9.04
CA ALA A 244 4.67 12.75 8.55
C ALA A 244 4.29 11.78 9.67
N VAL A 245 5.22 11.45 10.57
CA VAL A 245 4.98 10.61 11.76
C VAL A 245 3.98 11.27 12.72
N GLN A 246 4.09 12.58 12.96
CA GLN A 246 3.14 13.31 13.83
C GLN A 246 1.72 13.32 13.26
N ILE A 247 1.60 13.49 11.94
CA ILE A 247 0.31 13.43 11.24
C ILE A 247 -0.25 12.01 11.31
N GLN A 248 0.57 10.98 11.10
CA GLN A 248 0.16 9.58 11.23
C GLN A 248 -0.38 9.28 12.63
N ALA A 249 0.32 9.73 13.67
CA ALA A 249 -0.11 9.54 15.06
C ALA A 249 -1.44 10.26 15.36
N THR A 250 -1.74 11.33 14.64
CA THR A 250 -3.04 12.04 14.75
C THR A 250 -4.13 11.26 14.04
N ALA A 251 -3.89 10.79 12.81
CA ALA A 251 -4.82 9.93 12.08
C ALA A 251 -5.16 8.66 12.87
N LEU A 252 -4.16 8.00 13.47
CA LEU A 252 -4.37 6.79 14.29
C LEU A 252 -5.17 7.07 15.57
N ARG A 253 -4.99 8.23 16.21
CA ARG A 253 -5.81 8.63 17.36
C ARG A 253 -7.26 8.82 16.95
N LYS A 254 -7.51 9.59 15.88
CA LYS A 254 -8.86 9.79 15.33
C LYS A 254 -9.51 8.48 14.88
N LEU A 255 -8.72 7.56 14.33
CA LEU A 255 -9.19 6.23 13.94
C LEU A 255 -9.67 5.43 15.15
N ARG A 256 -8.92 5.48 16.26
CA ARG A 256 -9.34 4.86 17.52
C ARG A 256 -10.60 5.48 18.07
N ASP A 257 -10.66 6.82 18.17
CA ASP A 257 -11.82 7.52 18.70
C ASP A 257 -13.06 7.29 17.81
N GLY A 258 -12.86 7.19 16.48
CA GLY A 258 -13.89 6.84 15.52
C GLY A 258 -14.39 5.39 15.66
N PHE A 259 -13.55 4.45 16.09
CA PHE A 259 -14.00 3.09 16.42
C PHE A 259 -14.91 3.07 17.63
N ASP A 260 -14.59 3.82 18.68
CA ASP A 260 -15.43 3.89 19.88
C ASP A 260 -16.83 4.38 19.52
N ASP A 261 -16.93 5.45 18.73
CA ASP A 261 -18.22 5.96 18.25
C ASP A 261 -18.95 4.97 17.31
N TYR A 262 -18.22 4.27 16.43
CA TYR A 262 -18.82 3.25 15.58
C TYR A 262 -19.41 2.09 16.39
N LEU A 263 -18.76 1.67 17.48
CA LEU A 263 -19.26 0.60 18.34
C LEU A 263 -20.56 0.99 19.03
N GLU A 264 -20.74 2.27 19.34
CA GLU A 264 -21.96 2.81 19.96
C GLU A 264 -23.09 2.96 18.95
N ASN A 265 -22.82 3.57 17.79
CA ASN A 265 -23.86 3.98 16.83
C ASN A 265 -24.11 2.99 15.68
N LYS A 266 -23.12 2.14 15.37
CA LYS A 266 -23.13 1.16 14.28
C LYS A 266 -23.44 1.76 12.90
N ASP A 267 -23.00 2.99 12.65
CA ASP A 267 -23.15 3.63 11.34
C ASP A 267 -22.27 2.96 10.29
N ALA A 268 -22.91 2.41 9.26
CA ALA A 268 -22.26 1.72 8.15
C ALA A 268 -21.37 2.66 7.30
N ALA A 269 -21.78 3.91 7.08
CA ALA A 269 -20.98 4.87 6.33
C ALA A 269 -19.67 5.19 7.07
N LYS A 270 -19.77 5.37 8.39
CA LYS A 270 -18.61 5.54 9.26
C LYS A 270 -17.69 4.32 9.25
N ALA A 271 -18.23 3.10 9.24
CA ALA A 271 -17.42 1.88 9.13
C ALA A 271 -16.54 1.89 7.87
N MET A 272 -17.11 2.29 6.73
CA MET A 272 -16.40 2.39 5.45
C MET A 272 -15.33 3.48 5.44
N LEU A 273 -15.59 4.62 6.08
CA LEU A 273 -14.59 5.68 6.23
C LEU A 273 -13.43 5.24 7.14
N LEU A 274 -13.74 4.54 8.25
CA LEU A 274 -12.74 3.96 9.15
C LEU A 274 -11.91 2.90 8.44
N SER A 275 -12.53 2.02 7.65
CA SER A 275 -11.81 1.00 6.89
C SER A 275 -10.94 1.60 5.79
N ALA A 276 -11.41 2.63 5.09
CA ALA A 276 -10.62 3.39 4.11
C ALA A 276 -9.38 4.04 4.75
N THR A 277 -9.55 4.64 5.92
CA THR A 277 -8.45 5.24 6.68
C THR A 277 -7.46 4.16 7.13
N ALA A 278 -7.95 3.06 7.69
CA ALA A 278 -7.09 1.96 8.14
C ALA A 278 -6.29 1.35 6.97
N LEU A 279 -6.89 1.28 5.76
CA LEU A 279 -6.22 0.86 4.54
C LEU A 279 -5.17 1.89 4.09
N ALA A 280 -5.47 3.19 4.14
CA ALA A 280 -4.49 4.24 3.85
C ALA A 280 -3.28 4.18 4.80
N CYS A 281 -3.51 3.98 6.10
CA CYS A 281 -2.44 3.74 7.07
C CYS A 281 -1.63 2.48 6.73
N SER A 282 -2.31 1.40 6.31
CA SER A 282 -1.64 0.15 5.93
C SER A 282 -0.66 0.37 4.76
N MET A 283 -1.01 1.18 3.77
CA MET A 283 -0.13 1.47 2.64
C MET A 283 1.17 2.15 3.08
N SER A 284 1.15 2.93 4.18
CA SER A 284 2.37 3.47 4.77
C SER A 284 3.25 2.37 5.37
N GLU A 285 2.66 1.38 6.06
CA GLU A 285 3.42 0.22 6.55
C GLU A 285 4.12 -0.54 5.41
N LEU A 286 3.45 -0.69 4.27
CA LEU A 286 4.01 -1.37 3.11
C LEU A 286 5.08 -0.54 2.40
N LEU A 287 4.76 0.71 2.03
CA LEU A 287 5.61 1.51 1.14
C LEU A 287 6.74 2.23 1.88
N VAL A 288 6.51 2.64 3.14
CA VAL A 288 7.47 3.41 3.95
C VAL A 288 8.24 2.45 4.86
N ASN A 289 7.52 1.67 5.67
CA ASN A 289 8.16 0.79 6.66
C ASN A 289 8.62 -0.54 6.07
N LYS A 290 8.25 -0.85 4.82
CA LYS A 290 8.57 -2.11 4.12
C LYS A 290 8.16 -3.34 4.94
N SER A 291 7.04 -3.23 5.66
CA SER A 291 6.58 -4.20 6.65
C SER A 291 5.34 -4.95 6.17
N TRP A 292 5.54 -6.16 5.66
CA TRP A 292 4.43 -7.05 5.30
C TRP A 292 3.57 -7.44 6.50
N ASP A 293 4.18 -7.67 7.66
CA ASP A 293 3.45 -8.03 8.88
C ASP A 293 2.58 -6.88 9.38
N GLY A 294 3.11 -5.65 9.37
CA GLY A 294 2.36 -4.44 9.73
C GLY A 294 1.20 -4.21 8.78
N PHE A 295 1.45 -4.30 7.48
CA PHE A 295 0.43 -4.20 6.44
C PHE A 295 -0.67 -5.26 6.61
N SER A 296 -0.29 -6.52 6.76
CA SER A 296 -1.19 -7.66 6.97
C SER A 296 -2.06 -7.49 8.22
N LEU A 297 -1.51 -6.94 9.31
CA LEU A 297 -2.27 -6.68 10.53
C LEU A 297 -3.34 -5.61 10.31
N HIS A 298 -3.01 -4.53 9.60
CA HIS A 298 -3.99 -3.51 9.22
C HIS A 298 -5.08 -4.08 8.31
N LEU A 299 -4.72 -4.85 7.28
CA LEU A 299 -5.70 -5.45 6.37
C LEU A 299 -6.71 -6.35 7.10
N LYS A 300 -6.27 -7.10 8.12
CA LYS A 300 -7.20 -7.87 8.98
C LYS A 300 -8.21 -6.96 9.69
N GLY A 301 -7.77 -5.80 10.16
CA GLY A 301 -8.65 -4.79 10.76
C GLY A 301 -9.64 -4.21 9.75
N VAL A 302 -9.17 -3.83 8.55
CA VAL A 302 -10.01 -3.35 7.44
C VAL A 302 -11.07 -4.39 7.10
N GLY A 303 -10.68 -5.66 6.95
CA GLY A 303 -11.58 -6.76 6.70
C GLY A 303 -12.63 -6.95 7.77
N ALA A 304 -12.25 -6.90 9.04
CA ALA A 304 -13.17 -7.06 10.15
C ALA A 304 -14.24 -5.95 10.19
N LEU A 305 -13.87 -4.71 9.84
CA LEU A 305 -14.82 -3.59 9.76
C LEU A 305 -15.81 -3.77 8.62
N ILE A 306 -15.31 -4.09 7.43
CA ILE A 306 -16.16 -4.34 6.26
C ILE A 306 -17.11 -5.51 6.55
N GLU A 307 -16.58 -6.63 7.04
CA GLU A 307 -17.39 -7.81 7.37
C GLU A 307 -18.46 -7.49 8.43
N HIS A 308 -18.11 -6.72 9.47
CA HIS A 308 -19.06 -6.34 10.52
C HIS A 308 -20.13 -5.35 10.04
N ALA A 309 -19.79 -4.45 9.12
CA ALA A 309 -20.71 -3.48 8.55
C ALA A 309 -21.70 -4.10 7.54
N GLY A 310 -21.37 -5.27 7.00
CA GLY A 310 -22.23 -6.03 6.09
C GLY A 310 -22.27 -5.49 4.65
N PRO A 311 -22.81 -6.27 3.70
CA PRO A 311 -22.94 -5.86 2.29
C PRO A 311 -23.76 -4.57 2.09
N GLU A 312 -24.70 -4.29 2.98
CA GLU A 312 -25.53 -3.09 2.98
C GLU A 312 -24.72 -1.79 3.13
N ALA A 313 -23.54 -1.86 3.75
CA ALA A 313 -22.61 -0.73 3.85
C ALA A 313 -22.05 -0.29 2.49
N LEU A 314 -22.19 -1.12 1.45
CA LEU A 314 -21.70 -0.86 0.08
C LEU A 314 -22.74 -0.10 -0.77
N ALA A 315 -23.53 0.77 -0.14
CA ALA A 315 -24.59 1.51 -0.80
C ALA A 315 -24.05 2.56 -1.80
N SER A 316 -22.96 3.26 -1.46
CA SER A 316 -22.35 4.31 -2.28
C SER A 316 -21.27 3.78 -3.22
N GLN A 317 -21.00 4.48 -4.32
CA GLN A 317 -19.93 4.10 -5.24
C GLN A 317 -18.54 4.10 -4.57
N THR A 318 -18.25 5.10 -3.72
CA THR A 318 -16.99 5.16 -2.96
C THR A 318 -16.80 3.92 -2.08
N ALA A 319 -17.86 3.48 -1.39
CA ALA A 319 -17.81 2.28 -0.55
C ALA A 319 -17.53 1.02 -1.38
N ARG A 320 -18.14 0.90 -2.57
CA ARG A 320 -17.92 -0.22 -3.50
C ARG A 320 -16.50 -0.22 -4.06
N ASP A 321 -15.99 0.94 -4.47
CA ASP A 321 -14.61 1.08 -4.96
C ASP A 321 -13.61 0.73 -3.85
N HIS A 322 -13.86 1.17 -2.62
CA HIS A 322 -13.04 0.79 -1.46
C HIS A 322 -13.09 -0.72 -1.21
N TYR A 323 -14.27 -1.33 -1.24
CA TYR A 323 -14.44 -2.77 -1.12
C TYR A 323 -13.64 -3.55 -2.18
N TYR A 324 -13.75 -3.15 -3.45
CA TYR A 324 -12.99 -3.75 -4.54
C TYR A 324 -11.47 -3.59 -4.36
N GLY A 325 -11.02 -2.41 -3.93
CA GLY A 325 -9.63 -2.16 -3.58
C GLY A 325 -9.13 -3.11 -2.48
N TYR A 326 -9.89 -3.20 -1.38
CA TYR A 326 -9.59 -4.13 -0.29
C TYR A 326 -9.56 -5.58 -0.77
N ARG A 327 -10.53 -6.03 -1.58
CA ARG A 327 -10.53 -7.40 -2.12
C ARG A 327 -9.24 -7.73 -2.86
N ALA A 328 -8.81 -6.85 -3.77
CA ALA A 328 -7.61 -7.06 -4.57
C ALA A 328 -6.35 -7.14 -3.70
N VAL A 329 -6.24 -6.28 -2.70
CA VAL A 329 -5.07 -6.21 -1.80
C VAL A 329 -5.05 -7.35 -0.78
N GLN A 330 -6.20 -7.75 -0.22
CA GLN A 330 -6.31 -8.84 0.75
C GLN A 330 -6.11 -10.22 0.10
N PHE A 331 -6.41 -10.34 -1.19
CA PHE A 331 -6.39 -11.60 -1.91
C PHE A 331 -5.07 -12.38 -1.77
N PRO A 332 -3.88 -11.80 -2.09
CA PRO A 332 -2.58 -12.43 -1.84
C PRO A 332 -2.41 -13.02 -0.43
N PHE A 333 -2.83 -12.29 0.60
CA PHE A 333 -2.65 -12.71 2.00
C PHE A 333 -3.50 -13.89 2.39
N SER A 334 -4.63 -14.10 1.72
CA SER A 334 -5.48 -15.27 1.97
C SER A 334 -4.73 -16.55 1.57
N PHE A 335 -3.97 -16.51 0.46
CA PHE A 335 -3.10 -17.60 0.03
C PHE A 335 -1.87 -17.75 0.91
N LEU A 336 -1.16 -16.65 1.20
CA LEU A 336 0.07 -16.68 2.01
C LEU A 336 -0.18 -17.27 3.40
N HIS A 337 -1.30 -16.93 4.02
CA HIS A 337 -1.67 -17.46 5.33
C HIS A 337 -2.46 -18.76 5.27
N ARG A 338 -2.86 -19.22 4.06
CA ARG A 338 -3.72 -20.39 3.85
C ARG A 338 -5.00 -20.30 4.70
N ARG A 339 -5.68 -19.15 4.63
CA ARG A 339 -6.91 -18.87 5.39
C ARG A 339 -8.03 -18.46 4.45
N GLY A 340 -9.21 -19.02 4.67
CA GLY A 340 -10.44 -18.55 4.05
C GLY A 340 -10.75 -17.12 4.50
N SER A 341 -11.55 -16.43 3.70
CA SER A 341 -11.98 -15.06 3.95
C SER A 341 -13.50 -14.95 3.80
N PHE A 342 -14.12 -13.99 4.50
CA PHE A 342 -15.53 -13.68 4.32
C PHE A 342 -15.85 -13.24 2.87
N LEU A 343 -14.85 -12.74 2.15
CA LEU A 343 -14.93 -12.36 0.74
C LEU A 343 -15.29 -13.52 -0.22
N ALA A 344 -15.21 -14.77 0.25
CA ALA A 344 -15.60 -15.97 -0.50
C ALA A 344 -17.05 -16.41 -0.22
N ARG A 345 -17.80 -15.71 0.62
CA ARG A 345 -19.19 -16.07 0.93
C ARG A 345 -20.12 -15.48 -0.13
N GLU A 346 -21.23 -16.18 -0.37
CA GLU A 346 -22.21 -15.82 -1.40
C GLU A 346 -22.73 -14.39 -1.27
N GLU A 347 -22.97 -13.91 -0.04
CA GLU A 347 -23.46 -12.56 0.21
C GLU A 347 -22.44 -11.44 -0.14
N TRP A 348 -21.15 -11.79 -0.31
CA TRP A 348 -20.08 -10.88 -0.71
C TRP A 348 -19.69 -11.01 -2.19
N ILE A 349 -20.23 -12.02 -2.89
CA ILE A 349 -20.01 -12.28 -4.31
C ILE A 349 -21.23 -11.83 -5.14
N ASN A 350 -22.43 -12.20 -4.70
CA ASN A 350 -23.71 -11.98 -5.41
C ASN A 350 -24.40 -10.69 -4.95
N LEU A 351 -23.73 -9.56 -5.21
CA LEU A 351 -24.22 -8.24 -4.82
C LEU A 351 -25.22 -7.71 -5.87
N ALA A 352 -26.38 -7.24 -5.43
CA ALA A 352 -27.49 -6.86 -6.33
C ALA A 352 -27.15 -5.74 -7.33
N TRP A 353 -26.18 -4.87 -7.01
CA TRP A 353 -25.75 -3.75 -7.84
C TRP A 353 -24.60 -4.09 -8.79
N ARG A 354 -24.13 -5.34 -8.79
CA ARG A 354 -22.92 -5.74 -9.50
C ARG A 354 -23.09 -5.78 -11.02
N ASP A 355 -24.25 -6.22 -11.48
CA ASP A 355 -24.61 -6.29 -12.90
C ASP A 355 -24.90 -4.88 -13.41
N GLY A 356 -23.84 -4.16 -13.80
CA GLY A 356 -23.91 -2.77 -14.24
C GLY A 356 -22.90 -1.85 -13.57
N ASP A 357 -22.17 -2.34 -12.57
CA ASP A 357 -21.11 -1.57 -11.91
C ASP A 357 -19.89 -1.39 -12.84
N PRO A 358 -19.51 -0.15 -13.20
CA PRO A 358 -18.33 0.12 -14.01
C PRO A 358 -17.03 -0.36 -13.35
N SER A 359 -17.00 -0.51 -12.02
CA SER A 359 -15.83 -0.98 -11.26
C SER A 359 -15.69 -2.51 -11.24
N ASN A 360 -16.61 -3.26 -11.86
CA ASN A 360 -16.52 -4.73 -11.96
C ASN A 360 -15.48 -5.17 -13.01
N HIS A 361 -14.20 -4.96 -12.68
CA HIS A 361 -13.07 -5.35 -13.51
C HIS A 361 -12.87 -6.87 -13.54
N PRO A 362 -12.19 -7.42 -14.57
CA PRO A 362 -12.00 -8.86 -14.70
C PRO A 362 -11.36 -9.51 -13.48
N ILE A 363 -10.48 -8.78 -12.78
CA ILE A 363 -9.86 -9.26 -11.55
C ILE A 363 -10.92 -9.61 -10.50
N HIS A 364 -11.97 -8.84 -10.31
CA HIS A 364 -12.98 -9.12 -9.28
C HIS A 364 -13.81 -10.36 -9.60
N THR A 365 -14.11 -10.60 -10.89
CA THR A 365 -14.72 -11.87 -11.32
C THR A 365 -13.80 -13.08 -11.14
N LEU A 366 -12.48 -12.89 -11.26
CA LEU A 366 -11.51 -13.93 -10.90
C LEU A 366 -11.50 -14.19 -9.40
N LEU A 367 -11.54 -13.13 -8.59
CA LEU A 367 -11.45 -13.25 -7.14
C LEU A 367 -12.63 -14.03 -6.57
N ASP A 368 -13.82 -13.92 -7.17
CA ASP A 368 -14.99 -14.71 -6.74
C ASP A 368 -14.69 -16.20 -6.73
N VAL A 369 -14.05 -16.71 -7.78
CA VAL A 369 -13.65 -18.13 -7.87
C VAL A 369 -12.40 -18.38 -7.02
N GLY A 370 -11.38 -17.53 -7.16
CA GLY A 370 -10.07 -17.74 -6.56
C GLY A 370 -10.07 -17.74 -5.03
N LEU A 371 -10.95 -16.98 -4.39
CA LEU A 371 -11.03 -16.88 -2.92
C LEU A 371 -11.58 -18.16 -2.24
N HIS A 372 -12.16 -19.10 -2.99
CA HIS A 372 -12.52 -20.41 -2.46
C HIS A 372 -11.31 -21.31 -2.23
N VAL A 373 -10.20 -21.13 -2.99
CA VAL A 373 -9.00 -21.98 -2.86
C VAL A 373 -8.36 -21.87 -1.47
N PRO A 374 -8.11 -20.66 -0.89
CA PRO A 374 -7.60 -20.54 0.48
C PRO A 374 -8.50 -21.18 1.54
N SER A 375 -9.81 -21.17 1.33
CA SER A 375 -10.75 -21.85 2.23
C SER A 375 -10.48 -23.35 2.23
N GLU A 376 -10.30 -23.96 1.07
CA GLU A 376 -9.94 -25.38 0.97
C GLU A 376 -8.53 -25.67 1.54
N MET A 377 -7.55 -24.78 1.34
CA MET A 377 -6.25 -24.89 2.02
C MET A 377 -6.40 -24.93 3.55
N GLU A 378 -7.23 -24.05 4.11
CA GLU A 378 -7.49 -24.01 5.55
C GLU A 378 -8.19 -25.28 6.05
N HIS A 379 -9.14 -25.83 5.29
CA HIS A 379 -9.80 -27.10 5.62
C HIS A 379 -8.82 -28.26 5.62
N TYR A 380 -7.90 -28.30 4.67
CA TYR A 380 -6.84 -29.30 4.62
C TYR A 380 -5.92 -29.19 5.85
N ASP A 381 -5.45 -27.98 6.17
CA ASP A 381 -4.55 -27.74 7.31
C ASP A 381 -5.20 -28.08 8.67
N LYS A 382 -6.52 -27.88 8.80
CA LYS A 382 -7.30 -28.20 10.02
C LYS A 382 -7.73 -29.66 10.12
N ASN A 383 -7.48 -30.49 9.12
CA ASN A 383 -7.90 -31.89 9.10
C ASN A 383 -6.71 -32.83 9.34
N PRO A 384 -6.25 -33.00 10.60
CA PRO A 384 -5.04 -33.78 10.90
C PRO A 384 -5.19 -35.27 10.58
N GLY A 385 -6.43 -35.78 10.54
CA GLY A 385 -6.70 -37.19 10.29
C GLY A 385 -6.68 -37.58 8.81
N ARG A 386 -6.58 -36.60 7.88
CA ARG A 386 -6.41 -36.79 6.44
C ARG A 386 -7.23 -37.95 5.86
N ARG A 387 -8.47 -38.11 6.33
CA ARG A 387 -9.28 -39.30 6.03
C ARG A 387 -9.54 -39.37 4.52
N PRO A 388 -9.32 -40.51 3.85
CA PRO A 388 -9.40 -40.59 2.39
C PRO A 388 -10.72 -40.09 1.80
N GLY A 389 -11.86 -40.41 2.43
CA GLY A 389 -13.17 -39.91 2.00
C GLY A 389 -13.32 -38.38 2.09
N ALA A 390 -12.65 -37.72 3.03
CA ALA A 390 -12.63 -36.27 3.13
C ALA A 390 -11.72 -35.65 2.06
N LEU A 391 -10.54 -36.23 1.83
CA LEU A 391 -9.60 -35.80 0.80
C LEU A 391 -10.21 -35.92 -0.61
N ARG A 392 -10.93 -37.02 -0.91
CA ARG A 392 -11.66 -37.18 -2.18
C ARG A 392 -12.73 -36.11 -2.41
N ARG A 393 -13.51 -35.78 -1.37
CA ARG A 393 -14.50 -34.69 -1.46
C ARG A 393 -13.83 -33.35 -1.73
N GLN A 394 -12.69 -33.12 -1.09
CA GLN A 394 -11.93 -31.90 -1.29
C GLN A 394 -11.32 -31.82 -2.70
N LEU A 395 -10.73 -32.91 -3.20
CA LEU A 395 -10.26 -32.99 -4.58
C LEU A 395 -11.37 -32.71 -5.60
N LYS A 396 -12.58 -33.24 -5.38
CA LYS A 396 -13.74 -32.92 -6.23
C LYS A 396 -14.00 -31.42 -6.28
N LYS A 397 -14.07 -30.75 -5.13
CA LYS A 397 -14.25 -29.29 -5.08
C LYS A 397 -13.14 -28.52 -5.79
N LEU A 398 -11.88 -28.95 -5.65
CA LEU A 398 -10.76 -28.31 -6.36
C LEU A 398 -10.83 -28.53 -7.86
N ASN A 399 -11.34 -29.68 -8.31
CA ASN A 399 -11.59 -29.91 -9.73
C ASN A 399 -12.71 -28.99 -10.25
N ASP A 400 -13.78 -28.82 -9.48
CA ASP A 400 -14.86 -27.88 -9.81
C ASP A 400 -14.32 -26.44 -9.93
N LEU A 401 -13.53 -25.97 -8.96
CA LEU A 401 -12.86 -24.67 -9.02
C LEU A 401 -11.89 -24.55 -10.21
N ALA A 402 -11.18 -25.63 -10.57
CA ALA A 402 -10.31 -25.63 -11.75
C ALA A 402 -11.10 -25.47 -13.06
N MET A 403 -12.29 -26.07 -13.16
CA MET A 403 -13.19 -25.90 -14.29
C MET A 403 -13.73 -24.46 -14.35
N GLU A 404 -14.16 -23.89 -13.22
CA GLU A 404 -14.62 -22.50 -13.16
C GLU A 404 -13.52 -21.51 -13.55
N LEU A 405 -12.29 -21.71 -13.08
CA LEU A 405 -11.13 -20.91 -13.49
C LEU A 405 -10.82 -21.05 -14.98
N ASN A 406 -10.97 -22.25 -15.56
CA ASN A 406 -10.84 -22.45 -17.00
C ASN A 406 -11.90 -21.66 -17.77
N GLN A 407 -13.15 -21.73 -17.32
CA GLN A 407 -14.26 -20.99 -17.94
C GLN A 407 -14.03 -19.48 -17.84
N TRP A 408 -13.66 -18.98 -16.67
CA TRP A 408 -13.33 -17.57 -16.46
C TRP A 408 -12.25 -17.08 -17.44
N ARG A 409 -11.21 -17.89 -17.68
CA ARG A 409 -10.16 -17.55 -18.65
C ARG A 409 -10.71 -17.48 -20.08
N LEU A 410 -11.57 -18.41 -20.47
CA LEU A 410 -12.22 -18.38 -21.79
C LEU A 410 -13.09 -17.12 -21.95
N ASP A 411 -13.86 -16.77 -20.91
CA ASP A 411 -14.72 -15.59 -20.91
C ASP A 411 -13.91 -14.28 -20.92
N LEU A 412 -12.75 -14.27 -20.25
CA LEU A 412 -11.80 -13.16 -20.37
C LEU A 412 -11.34 -13.00 -21.82
N PHE A 413 -10.92 -14.09 -22.47
CA PHE A 413 -10.40 -14.03 -23.84
C PHE A 413 -11.49 -13.68 -24.86
N ALA A 414 -12.72 -14.14 -24.64
CA ALA A 414 -13.86 -13.78 -25.48
C ALA A 414 -14.22 -12.28 -25.37
N ARG A 415 -14.08 -11.68 -24.17
CA ARG A 415 -14.34 -10.25 -23.93
C ARG A 415 -13.27 -9.32 -24.47
N TYR A 416 -12.03 -9.80 -24.61
CA TYR A 416 -10.90 -9.03 -25.13
C TYR A 416 -10.29 -9.72 -26.37
N PRO A 417 -11.00 -9.71 -27.52
CA PRO A 417 -10.65 -10.52 -28.70
C PRO A 417 -9.55 -9.92 -29.61
N SER A 418 -9.13 -8.67 -29.40
CA SER A 418 -7.87 -8.17 -29.99
C SER A 418 -6.69 -9.03 -29.49
N SER A 419 -5.50 -8.95 -30.10
CA SER A 419 -4.31 -9.71 -29.67
C SER A 419 -3.95 -9.39 -28.21
N MET A 420 -4.66 -10.02 -27.27
CA MET A 420 -4.75 -9.67 -25.86
C MET A 420 -3.37 -9.62 -25.21
N SER A 421 -2.52 -10.52 -25.71
CA SER A 421 -1.09 -10.45 -25.54
C SER A 421 -0.35 -10.67 -26.84
N THR A 422 0.77 -9.98 -27.00
CA THR A 422 1.86 -10.32 -27.92
C THR A 422 3.04 -10.88 -27.12
N THR A 423 4.04 -11.40 -27.81
CA THR A 423 5.29 -11.83 -27.19
C THR A 423 6.43 -10.98 -27.73
N ASP A 424 7.20 -10.37 -26.84
CA ASP A 424 8.40 -9.61 -27.16
C ASP A 424 9.64 -10.32 -26.61
N ALA A 425 10.84 -9.96 -27.05
CA ALA A 425 12.07 -10.52 -26.49
C ALA A 425 12.21 -10.15 -25.00
N ALA A 426 12.46 -11.15 -24.15
CA ALA A 426 12.62 -10.94 -22.71
C ALA A 426 13.93 -10.20 -22.40
N SER A 427 13.83 -9.10 -21.64
CA SER A 427 14.99 -8.44 -21.04
C SER A 427 15.45 -9.15 -19.76
N TRP A 428 14.58 -9.94 -19.12
CA TRP A 428 14.91 -10.76 -17.96
C TRP A 428 15.32 -12.16 -18.42
N THR A 429 16.49 -12.23 -19.06
CA THR A 429 17.04 -13.46 -19.65
C THR A 429 17.31 -14.56 -18.62
N GLY A 430 17.33 -15.80 -19.09
CA GLY A 430 17.73 -16.98 -18.30
C GLY A 430 16.65 -18.04 -18.16
N LEU A 431 15.37 -17.64 -18.07
CA LEU A 431 14.24 -18.59 -17.98
C LEU A 431 13.38 -18.62 -19.24
N HIS A 432 13.10 -17.45 -19.83
CA HIS A 432 12.29 -17.31 -21.04
C HIS A 432 13.05 -16.51 -22.10
N SER A 433 12.82 -16.85 -23.37
CA SER A 433 13.26 -16.05 -24.51
C SER A 433 12.37 -14.82 -24.73
N ASP A 434 11.14 -14.91 -24.26
CA ASP A 434 10.05 -14.02 -24.60
C ASP A 434 9.22 -13.64 -23.37
N VAL A 435 8.79 -12.37 -23.32
CA VAL A 435 7.90 -11.81 -22.30
C VAL A 435 6.48 -11.68 -22.87
N ILE A 436 5.47 -11.93 -22.04
CA ILE A 436 4.07 -11.71 -22.41
C ILE A 436 3.78 -10.21 -22.30
N HIS A 437 3.53 -9.57 -23.43
CA HIS A 437 3.12 -8.17 -23.51
C HIS A 437 1.60 -8.09 -23.62
N PHE A 438 0.92 -7.45 -22.67
CA PHE A 438 -0.54 -7.32 -22.69
C PHE A 438 -1.00 -5.97 -23.26
N SER A 439 -2.09 -5.99 -24.04
CA SER A 439 -2.70 -4.75 -24.57
C SER A 439 -3.37 -3.89 -23.50
N HIS A 440 -3.73 -4.47 -22.36
CA HIS A 440 -4.45 -3.78 -21.28
C HIS A 440 -3.92 -4.18 -19.90
N ASP A 441 -3.65 -3.20 -19.05
CA ASP A 441 -3.11 -3.41 -17.70
C ASP A 441 -4.09 -4.18 -16.80
N THR A 442 -5.39 -3.97 -16.97
CA THR A 442 -6.44 -4.70 -16.24
C THR A 442 -6.42 -6.19 -16.59
N VAL A 443 -6.22 -6.52 -17.87
CA VAL A 443 -6.09 -7.89 -18.35
C VAL A 443 -4.79 -8.49 -17.88
N ALA A 444 -3.67 -7.77 -17.99
CA ALA A 444 -2.37 -8.20 -17.49
C ALA A 444 -2.43 -8.59 -16.02
N THR A 445 -2.97 -7.69 -15.19
CA THR A 445 -3.09 -7.89 -13.74
C THR A 445 -3.98 -9.09 -13.44
N SER A 446 -5.15 -9.17 -14.07
CA SER A 446 -6.10 -10.28 -13.84
C SER A 446 -5.53 -11.63 -14.28
N PHE A 447 -4.91 -11.69 -15.46
CA PHE A 447 -4.32 -12.92 -15.98
C PHE A 447 -3.13 -13.37 -15.15
N THR A 448 -2.27 -12.45 -14.72
CA THR A 448 -1.12 -12.75 -13.84
C THR A 448 -1.59 -13.25 -12.49
N VAL A 449 -2.61 -12.64 -11.89
CA VAL A 449 -3.19 -13.16 -10.63
C VAL A 449 -3.77 -14.55 -10.85
N PHE A 450 -4.45 -14.79 -11.98
CA PHE A 450 -4.99 -16.10 -12.35
C PHE A 450 -3.91 -17.18 -12.41
N THR A 451 -2.72 -16.89 -12.95
CA THR A 451 -1.62 -17.88 -12.96
C THR A 451 -1.21 -18.25 -11.53
N GLY A 452 -1.12 -17.26 -10.62
CA GLY A 452 -0.87 -17.51 -9.20
C GLY A 452 -1.94 -18.40 -8.55
N VAL A 453 -3.22 -18.14 -8.83
CA VAL A 453 -4.33 -18.99 -8.33
C VAL A 453 -4.20 -20.42 -8.84
N ARG A 454 -3.87 -20.60 -10.12
CA ARG A 454 -3.67 -21.92 -10.74
C ARG A 454 -2.55 -22.70 -10.06
N VAL A 455 -1.40 -22.06 -9.84
CA VAL A 455 -0.27 -22.71 -9.15
C VAL A 455 -0.67 -23.10 -7.72
N ALA A 456 -1.31 -22.20 -6.98
CA ALA A 456 -1.74 -22.48 -5.62
C ALA A 456 -2.78 -23.61 -5.54
N LEU A 457 -3.75 -23.65 -6.46
CA LEU A 457 -4.73 -24.72 -6.58
C LEU A 457 -4.05 -26.06 -6.81
N PHE A 458 -3.17 -26.16 -7.82
CA PHE A 458 -2.51 -27.42 -8.14
C PHE A 458 -1.48 -27.84 -7.08
N SER A 459 -0.91 -26.89 -6.33
CA SER A 459 -0.11 -27.21 -5.15
C SER A 459 -0.94 -27.92 -4.08
N LEU A 460 -2.18 -27.50 -3.84
CA LEU A 460 -3.09 -28.18 -2.92
C LEU A 460 -3.56 -29.54 -3.47
N VAL A 461 -3.89 -29.63 -4.77
CA VAL A 461 -4.24 -30.92 -5.42
C VAL A 461 -3.10 -31.92 -5.25
N ARG A 462 -1.86 -31.49 -5.44
CA ARG A 462 -0.66 -32.32 -5.26
C ARG A 462 -0.51 -32.81 -3.82
N GLN A 463 -0.72 -31.94 -2.82
CA GLN A 463 -0.70 -32.33 -1.41
C GLN A 463 -1.77 -33.39 -1.11
N LEU A 464 -2.99 -33.20 -1.60
CA LEU A 464 -4.09 -34.14 -1.41
C LEU A 464 -3.86 -35.47 -2.13
N ALA A 465 -3.34 -35.43 -3.36
CA ALA A 465 -3.03 -36.62 -4.14
C ALA A 465 -1.89 -37.42 -3.49
N GLU A 466 -0.89 -36.74 -2.94
CA GLU A 466 0.19 -37.37 -2.19
C GLU A 466 -0.34 -38.14 -0.98
N ASP A 467 -1.23 -37.52 -0.21
CA ASP A 467 -1.84 -38.13 0.97
C ASP A 467 -2.82 -39.27 0.62
N LEU A 468 -3.33 -39.30 -0.61
CA LEU A 468 -4.29 -40.30 -1.08
C LEU A 468 -3.66 -41.49 -1.81
N LYS A 469 -2.43 -41.36 -2.33
CA LYS A 469 -1.86 -42.33 -3.27
C LYS A 469 -1.75 -43.76 -2.74
N ASP A 470 -1.61 -43.92 -1.43
CA ASP A 470 -1.51 -45.23 -0.78
C ASP A 470 -2.89 -45.88 -0.57
N ASP A 471 -3.96 -45.06 -0.50
CA ASP A 471 -5.36 -45.49 -0.33
C ASP A 471 -6.16 -45.52 -1.65
N ASP A 472 -5.63 -44.91 -2.70
CA ASP A 472 -6.32 -44.68 -3.97
C ASP A 472 -5.32 -44.59 -5.14
N GLU A 473 -5.19 -45.66 -5.92
CA GLU A 473 -4.29 -45.67 -7.08
C GLU A 473 -4.64 -44.60 -8.13
N SER A 474 -5.91 -44.13 -8.18
CA SER A 474 -6.30 -43.03 -9.08
C SER A 474 -5.66 -41.69 -8.71
N ALA A 475 -5.13 -41.54 -7.49
CA ALA A 475 -4.40 -40.35 -7.08
C ALA A 475 -2.99 -40.26 -7.69
N ILE A 476 -2.38 -41.37 -8.12
CA ILE A 476 -1.05 -41.39 -8.74
C ILE A 476 -1.01 -40.60 -10.06
N PRO A 477 -1.88 -40.87 -11.06
CA PRO A 477 -1.89 -40.08 -12.30
C PRO A 477 -2.28 -38.62 -12.03
N LEU A 478 -3.14 -38.36 -11.04
CA LEU A 478 -3.51 -37.01 -10.63
C LEU A 478 -2.33 -36.24 -10.03
N LEU A 479 -1.51 -36.90 -9.21
CA LEU A 479 -0.29 -36.33 -8.64
C LEU A 479 0.66 -35.90 -9.76
N LYS A 480 0.93 -36.79 -10.71
CA LYS A 480 1.76 -36.48 -11.89
C LYS A 480 1.22 -35.29 -12.68
N TYR A 481 -0.08 -35.31 -12.97
CA TYR A 481 -0.76 -34.20 -13.67
C TYR A 481 -0.62 -32.87 -12.91
N SER A 482 -0.82 -32.88 -11.59
CA SER A 482 -0.73 -31.68 -10.75
C SER A 482 0.69 -31.10 -10.69
N VAL A 483 1.72 -31.95 -10.74
CA VAL A 483 3.12 -31.53 -10.83
C VAL A 483 3.37 -30.81 -12.15
N ASP A 484 2.91 -31.37 -13.27
CA ASP A 484 3.13 -30.79 -14.60
C ASP A 484 2.37 -29.47 -14.78
N GLU A 485 1.11 -29.39 -14.32
CA GLU A 485 0.35 -28.15 -14.35
C GLU A 485 0.94 -27.10 -13.40
N SER A 486 1.38 -27.47 -12.20
CA SER A 486 2.03 -26.52 -11.28
C SER A 486 3.29 -25.93 -11.90
N PHE A 487 4.13 -26.76 -12.54
CA PHE A 487 5.35 -26.31 -13.22
C PHE A 487 5.03 -25.36 -14.38
N LYS A 488 4.11 -25.75 -15.25
CA LYS A 488 3.67 -24.95 -16.40
C LYS A 488 3.16 -23.58 -15.96
N TRP A 489 2.23 -23.51 -15.02
CA TRP A 489 1.66 -22.24 -14.58
C TRP A 489 2.66 -21.38 -13.79
N SER A 490 3.60 -22.00 -13.08
CA SER A 490 4.69 -21.27 -12.42
C SER A 490 5.56 -20.55 -13.45
N ARG A 491 5.89 -21.21 -14.57
CA ARG A 491 6.63 -20.57 -15.66
C ARG A 491 5.84 -19.44 -16.31
N VAL A 492 4.54 -19.62 -16.58
CA VAL A 492 3.71 -18.53 -17.12
C VAL A 492 3.63 -17.35 -16.13
N ALA A 493 3.52 -17.61 -14.83
CA ALA A 493 3.54 -16.55 -13.80
C ALA A 493 4.85 -15.74 -13.85
N CYS A 494 6.00 -16.42 -13.97
CA CYS A 494 7.30 -15.76 -14.16
C CYS A 494 7.37 -14.97 -15.47
N GLN A 495 6.82 -15.52 -16.56
CA GLN A 495 6.80 -14.85 -17.87
C GLN A 495 5.97 -13.57 -17.88
N CYS A 496 4.93 -13.48 -17.05
CA CYS A 496 4.13 -12.26 -16.89
C CYS A 496 4.84 -11.18 -16.06
N LEU A 497 5.86 -11.52 -15.27
CA LEU A 497 6.45 -10.62 -14.28
C LEU A 497 7.08 -9.38 -14.91
N GLU A 498 7.87 -9.58 -15.97
CA GLU A 498 8.63 -8.51 -16.61
C GLU A 498 7.73 -7.39 -17.15
N TYR A 499 6.50 -7.69 -17.60
CA TYR A 499 5.53 -6.70 -18.06
C TYR A 499 5.30 -5.56 -17.05
N PHE A 500 5.23 -5.87 -15.75
CA PHE A 500 4.96 -4.90 -14.70
C PHE A 500 6.19 -4.06 -14.30
N PHE A 501 7.38 -4.54 -14.64
CA PHE A 501 8.65 -3.89 -14.31
C PHE A 501 9.27 -3.16 -15.51
N ALA A 502 8.90 -3.52 -16.74
CA ALA A 502 9.36 -2.85 -17.96
C ALA A 502 8.73 -1.46 -18.16
N ARG A 503 7.60 -1.19 -17.50
CA ARG A 503 6.85 0.06 -17.64
C ARG A 503 6.91 0.86 -16.34
N ASP A 504 7.30 2.12 -16.45
CA ASP A 504 7.02 3.12 -15.42
C ASP A 504 5.79 3.94 -15.84
N PRO A 505 4.88 4.26 -14.92
CA PRO A 505 4.77 3.82 -13.52
C PRO A 505 3.58 2.86 -13.27
N ASN A 506 3.84 1.59 -12.92
CA ASN A 506 2.79 0.59 -12.60
C ASN A 506 2.97 -0.07 -11.21
N VAL A 507 2.94 0.73 -10.14
CA VAL A 507 3.17 0.24 -8.76
C VAL A 507 2.13 -0.81 -8.34
N ALA A 508 0.84 -0.58 -8.64
CA ALA A 508 -0.23 -1.51 -8.27
C ALA A 508 -0.03 -2.88 -8.96
N GLY A 509 0.27 -2.90 -10.26
CA GLY A 509 0.58 -4.13 -10.98
C GLY A 509 1.82 -4.84 -10.42
N ARG A 510 2.88 -4.08 -10.08
CA ARG A 510 4.08 -4.63 -9.42
C ARG A 510 3.75 -5.31 -8.09
N VAL A 511 2.93 -4.70 -7.23
CA VAL A 511 2.52 -5.32 -5.97
C VAL A 511 1.67 -6.58 -6.21
N MET A 512 0.73 -6.52 -7.16
CA MET A 512 -0.17 -7.64 -7.45
C MET A 512 0.53 -8.86 -8.05
N CYS A 513 1.61 -8.65 -8.82
CA CYS A 513 2.38 -9.74 -9.41
C CYS A 513 3.35 -10.44 -8.43
N LEU A 514 3.52 -9.91 -7.21
CA LEU A 514 4.36 -10.54 -6.18
C LEU A 514 3.78 -11.88 -5.70
N PHE A 515 2.45 -12.01 -5.61
CA PHE A 515 1.81 -13.26 -5.17
C PHE A 515 2.03 -14.41 -6.16
N PRO A 516 1.73 -14.22 -7.46
CA PRO A 516 2.02 -15.25 -8.47
C PRO A 516 3.50 -15.62 -8.51
N PHE A 517 4.40 -14.63 -8.41
CA PHE A 517 5.84 -14.85 -8.34
C PHE A 517 6.25 -15.69 -7.11
N ASP A 518 5.79 -15.34 -5.91
CA ASP A 518 6.13 -16.09 -4.69
C ASP A 518 5.57 -17.53 -4.72
N THR A 519 4.39 -17.71 -5.30
CA THR A 519 3.77 -19.02 -5.47
C THR A 519 4.54 -19.89 -6.48
N ALA A 520 4.99 -19.30 -7.58
CA ALA A 520 5.84 -19.96 -8.58
C ALA A 520 7.19 -20.36 -7.98
N TRP A 521 7.87 -19.45 -7.28
CA TRP A 521 9.15 -19.74 -6.64
C TRP A 521 9.03 -20.84 -5.58
N SER A 522 7.99 -20.79 -4.73
CA SER A 522 7.70 -21.88 -3.77
C SER A 522 7.56 -23.23 -4.48
N THR A 523 6.89 -23.24 -5.62
CA THR A 523 6.66 -24.45 -6.41
C THR A 523 7.97 -25.00 -6.98
N PHE A 524 8.84 -24.15 -7.54
CA PHE A 524 10.15 -24.61 -8.05
C PHE A 524 11.02 -25.20 -6.94
N VAL A 525 11.03 -24.61 -5.74
CA VAL A 525 11.75 -25.16 -4.59
C VAL A 525 11.22 -26.56 -4.25
N GLU A 526 9.90 -26.70 -4.09
CA GLU A 526 9.30 -27.98 -3.74
C GLU A 526 9.52 -29.04 -4.84
N LEU A 527 9.47 -28.66 -6.12
CA LEU A 527 9.73 -29.57 -7.24
C LEU A 527 11.19 -30.05 -7.26
N GLY A 528 12.14 -29.20 -6.92
CA GLY A 528 13.55 -29.59 -6.79
C GLY A 528 13.79 -30.51 -5.59
N GLU A 529 13.25 -30.15 -4.42
CA GLU A 529 13.51 -30.86 -3.16
C GLU A 529 12.75 -32.20 -3.06
N LYS A 530 11.48 -32.23 -3.46
CA LYS A 530 10.59 -33.38 -3.22
C LYS A 530 10.45 -34.30 -4.43
N TYR A 531 10.61 -33.76 -5.64
CA TYR A 531 10.37 -34.51 -6.88
C TYR A 531 11.64 -34.65 -7.74
N GLU A 532 12.81 -34.29 -7.19
CA GLU A 532 14.13 -34.44 -7.82
C GLU A 532 14.21 -33.88 -9.25
N ARG A 533 13.41 -32.83 -9.55
CA ARG A 533 13.49 -32.14 -10.84
C ARG A 533 14.65 -31.16 -10.83
N ASP A 534 15.41 -31.09 -11.92
CA ASP A 534 16.41 -30.04 -12.09
C ASP A 534 15.73 -28.69 -12.29
N MET A 535 15.72 -27.87 -11.24
CA MET A 535 15.12 -26.52 -11.21
C MET A 535 16.18 -25.42 -11.13
N MET A 536 17.45 -25.71 -11.48
CA MET A 536 18.55 -24.76 -11.27
C MET A 536 18.31 -23.44 -12.02
N ASN A 537 17.80 -23.50 -13.25
CA ASN A 537 17.55 -22.32 -14.08
C ASN A 537 16.39 -21.48 -13.52
N GLU A 538 15.28 -22.13 -13.17
CA GLU A 538 14.11 -21.52 -12.55
C GLU A 538 14.48 -20.81 -11.24
N LEU A 539 15.20 -21.49 -10.35
CA LEU A 539 15.55 -20.94 -9.04
C LEU A 539 16.55 -19.79 -9.14
N ARG A 540 17.56 -19.89 -10.02
CA ARG A 540 18.51 -18.80 -10.28
C ARG A 540 17.79 -17.58 -10.87
N TRP A 541 16.86 -17.80 -11.80
CA TRP A 541 16.06 -16.72 -12.36
C TRP A 541 15.20 -16.06 -11.29
N CYS A 542 14.53 -16.83 -10.43
CA CYS A 542 13.74 -16.28 -9.33
C CYS A 542 14.59 -15.45 -8.36
N GLN A 543 15.81 -15.90 -8.04
CA GLN A 543 16.73 -15.12 -7.20
C GLN A 543 17.09 -13.77 -7.83
N ASN A 544 17.47 -13.77 -9.12
CA ASN A 544 17.78 -12.54 -9.85
C ASN A 544 16.56 -11.61 -9.96
N ALA A 545 15.37 -12.17 -10.18
CA ALA A 545 14.12 -11.42 -10.24
C ALA A 545 13.80 -10.77 -8.88
N ALA A 546 14.03 -11.49 -7.78
CA ALA A 546 13.84 -10.97 -6.43
C ALA A 546 14.75 -9.77 -6.14
N GLU A 547 16.03 -9.85 -6.50
CA GLU A 547 16.98 -8.75 -6.35
C GLU A 547 16.55 -7.51 -7.16
N ARG A 548 16.02 -7.71 -8.37
CA ARG A 548 15.45 -6.62 -9.19
C ARG A 548 14.22 -5.99 -8.54
N ILE A 549 13.32 -6.80 -7.98
CA ILE A 549 12.14 -6.32 -7.26
C ILE A 549 12.56 -5.49 -6.05
N GLU A 550 13.49 -5.99 -5.24
CA GLU A 550 14.01 -5.30 -4.06
C GLU A 550 14.68 -3.96 -4.43
N ALA A 551 15.38 -3.91 -5.57
CA ALA A 551 15.99 -2.67 -6.08
C ALA A 551 14.95 -1.59 -6.42
N THR A 552 13.68 -1.96 -6.68
CA THR A 552 12.58 -1.00 -6.84
C THR A 552 11.99 -0.50 -5.51
N GLY A 553 12.52 -0.97 -4.37
CA GLY A 553 12.05 -0.62 -3.04
C GLY A 553 10.89 -1.46 -2.52
N LEU A 554 10.36 -2.38 -3.33
CA LEU A 554 9.29 -3.30 -2.95
C LEU A 554 9.86 -4.51 -2.17
N PRO A 555 9.27 -4.89 -1.02
CA PRO A 555 9.69 -6.08 -0.30
C PRO A 555 9.19 -7.35 -0.98
N VAL A 556 10.02 -8.40 -1.06
CA VAL A 556 9.59 -9.74 -1.47
C VAL A 556 8.90 -10.46 -0.31
N PHE A 557 7.92 -11.34 -0.58
CA PHE A 557 7.12 -11.99 0.47
C PHE A 557 7.93 -12.91 1.40
N LYS A 558 8.91 -13.62 0.83
CA LYS A 558 9.80 -14.52 1.59
C LYS A 558 11.22 -14.41 1.05
N VAL A 559 12.16 -14.10 1.93
CA VAL A 559 13.58 -14.24 1.64
C VAL A 559 13.91 -15.74 1.69
N ARG A 560 14.18 -16.32 0.53
CA ARG A 560 14.68 -17.70 0.40
C ARG A 560 16.21 -17.67 0.41
N SER A 561 16.84 -18.74 0.92
CA SER A 561 18.31 -18.84 0.92
C SER A 561 18.86 -18.69 -0.49
N ARG A 562 19.87 -17.85 -0.65
CA ARG A 562 20.60 -17.67 -1.92
C ARG A 562 21.29 -18.98 -2.29
N ILE A 563 21.07 -19.44 -3.52
CA ILE A 563 21.66 -20.68 -4.05
C ILE A 563 23.11 -20.44 -4.46
#